data_AF-A0A2V7X867-F1
#
_entry.id   AF-A0A2V7X867-F1
#
_cell.length_a   1.000
_cell.length_b   1.000
_cell.length_c   1.000
_cell.angle_alpha   90.00
_cell.angle_beta   90.00
_cell.angle_gamma   90.00
#
_symmetry.space_group_name_H-M   'P 1'
#
loop_
_entity.id
_entity.type
_entity.pdbx_description
1 polymer ?
#
loop_
_entity_poly.entity_id
_entity_poly.type
_entity_poly.pdbx_seq_one_letter_code
_entity_poly.pdbx_strand_id
1 'polypeptide(L)'
;MLKISGDAWRVAPSVLLILVAVTFEVAAQEQPSTNKHVQARMTRAVNTTFEKGIHAHLPPHTSTLLGLSMEQECPVMQSIVRTGQRVQGFDVSTANKNDVVIFVVDETSNDQTLYLSSASGRLRRVVAIEKGVGRVRPVSEQDRKAFAEQKQFWLDRLAAAGTSK
;
A
#
# COMPACT_ATOMS: atom_id res chain seq x y z
N MET A 1 16.99 55.75 -55.84
CA MET A 1 16.47 55.55 -57.20
C MET A 1 17.49 54.75 -57.98
N LEU A 2 17.18 53.46 -58.28
CA LEU A 2 17.77 52.58 -59.31
C LEU A 2 19.29 52.24 -59.16
N LYS A 3 19.82 51.06 -59.46
CA LYS A 3 19.43 49.89 -60.28
C LYS A 3 20.52 48.81 -60.09
N ILE A 4 20.34 47.67 -60.78
CA ILE A 4 21.32 46.59 -61.12
C ILE A 4 21.21 45.41 -60.14
N SER A 5 20.48 44.33 -60.45
CA SER A 5 20.50 43.41 -61.61
C SER A 5 21.51 42.27 -61.43
N GLY A 6 21.00 41.06 -61.64
CA GLY A 6 21.75 39.85 -61.97
C GLY A 6 22.10 38.99 -60.75
N ASP A 7 22.07 37.67 -60.83
CA ASP A 7 21.54 36.77 -61.83
C ASP A 7 21.63 35.37 -61.21
N ALA A 8 20.82 34.46 -61.74
CA ALA A 8 21.07 33.02 -61.83
C ALA A 8 21.43 32.20 -60.55
N TRP A 9 20.47 31.35 -60.17
CA TRP A 9 20.62 29.88 -60.02
C TRP A 9 21.95 29.37 -59.43
N ARG A 10 21.99 28.62 -58.33
CA ARG A 10 21.24 27.37 -58.10
C ARG A 10 21.59 26.78 -56.72
N VAL A 11 20.61 26.04 -56.21
CA VAL A 11 20.61 24.95 -55.21
C VAL A 11 20.98 25.23 -53.74
N ALA A 12 19.99 24.87 -52.91
CA ALA A 12 19.85 24.98 -51.47
C ALA A 12 20.89 24.15 -50.66
N PRO A 13 20.92 24.30 -49.33
CA PRO A 13 20.02 23.45 -48.54
C PRO A 13 19.33 24.16 -47.36
N SER A 14 18.01 23.97 -47.32
CA SER A 14 17.25 23.53 -46.15
C SER A 14 17.85 23.80 -44.77
N VAL A 15 17.41 24.88 -44.12
CA VAL A 15 17.42 24.96 -42.65
C VAL A 15 15.99 24.79 -42.18
N LEU A 16 15.71 23.53 -41.85
CA LEU A 16 14.53 23.03 -41.17
C LEU A 16 14.43 23.74 -39.80
N LEU A 17 13.50 24.69 -39.67
CA LEU A 17 13.13 25.25 -38.37
C LEU A 17 12.37 24.18 -37.57
N ILE A 18 13.09 23.46 -36.71
CA ILE A 18 12.50 22.49 -35.79
C ILE A 18 11.76 23.25 -34.70
N LEU A 19 10.43 23.14 -34.75
CA LEU A 19 9.50 23.39 -33.65
C LEU A 19 9.88 22.54 -32.44
N VAL A 20 10.12 23.17 -31.30
CA VAL A 20 10.07 22.48 -30.00
C VAL A 20 9.09 23.21 -29.10
N ALA A 21 7.83 22.83 -29.23
CA ALA A 21 6.82 23.09 -28.20
C ALA A 21 7.08 22.11 -27.05
N VAL A 22 7.71 22.57 -25.98
CA VAL A 22 7.86 21.78 -24.76
C VAL A 22 6.55 21.87 -23.97
N THR A 23 5.60 20.99 -24.26
CA THR A 23 4.49 20.71 -23.36
C THR A 23 4.90 19.57 -22.43
N PHE A 24 5.46 19.90 -21.26
CA PHE A 24 5.52 18.96 -20.15
C PHE A 24 4.19 18.99 -19.41
N GLU A 25 3.21 18.24 -19.92
CA GLU A 25 2.14 17.72 -19.06
C GLU A 25 2.41 16.23 -18.86
N VAL A 26 3.27 15.94 -17.87
CA VAL A 26 3.30 14.61 -17.25
C VAL A 26 2.03 14.51 -16.40
N ALA A 27 0.91 14.23 -17.08
CA ALA A 27 -0.26 13.70 -16.40
C ALA A 27 0.12 12.27 -15.98
N ALA A 28 0.44 12.09 -14.71
CA ALA A 28 0.52 10.78 -14.08
C ALA A 28 -0.86 10.12 -14.14
N GLN A 29 -1.19 9.49 -15.27
CA GLN A 29 -2.30 8.55 -15.34
C GLN A 29 -1.88 7.28 -14.59
N GLU A 30 -2.12 7.26 -13.28
CA GLU A 30 -2.17 6.00 -12.53
C GLU A 30 -3.21 5.09 -13.21
N GLN A 31 -2.74 4.05 -13.90
CA GLN A 31 -3.59 3.17 -14.70
C GLN A 31 -4.66 2.49 -13.81
N PRO A 32 -5.98 2.65 -14.11
CA PRO A 32 -7.07 2.08 -13.32
C PRO A 32 -7.05 0.55 -13.19
N SER A 33 -6.43 -0.14 -14.16
CA SER A 33 -6.31 -1.61 -14.19
C SER A 33 -5.42 -2.16 -13.07
N THR A 34 -4.31 -1.48 -12.77
CA THR A 34 -3.37 -1.86 -11.72
C THR A 34 -4.04 -1.79 -10.35
N ASN A 35 -4.79 -0.72 -10.10
CA ASN A 35 -5.53 -0.54 -8.85
C ASN A 35 -6.62 -1.62 -8.65
N LYS A 36 -7.37 -1.98 -9.71
CA LYS A 36 -8.35 -3.07 -9.63
C LYS A 36 -7.69 -4.42 -9.32
N HIS A 37 -6.53 -4.69 -9.92
CA HIS A 37 -5.79 -5.93 -9.69
C HIS A 37 -5.30 -6.03 -8.23
N VAL A 38 -4.68 -4.96 -7.69
CA VAL A 38 -4.23 -4.92 -6.30
C VAL A 38 -5.40 -5.07 -5.32
N GLN A 39 -6.54 -4.44 -5.59
CA GLN A 39 -7.75 -4.60 -4.77
C GLN A 39 -8.25 -6.05 -4.78
N ALA A 40 -8.32 -6.70 -5.95
CA ALA A 40 -8.74 -8.09 -6.06
C ALA A 40 -7.79 -9.04 -5.29
N ARG A 41 -6.48 -8.79 -5.35
CA ARG A 41 -5.49 -9.52 -4.55
C ARG A 41 -5.71 -9.32 -3.05
N MET A 42 -5.99 -8.10 -2.60
CA MET A 42 -6.30 -7.80 -1.22
C MET A 42 -7.55 -8.54 -0.74
N THR A 43 -8.64 -8.49 -1.50
CA THR A 43 -9.86 -9.23 -1.18
C THR A 43 -9.59 -10.73 -1.07
N ARG A 44 -8.76 -11.29 -1.95
CA ARG A 44 -8.37 -12.71 -1.87
C ARG A 44 -7.55 -13.03 -0.62
N ALA A 45 -6.60 -12.16 -0.24
CA ALA A 45 -5.82 -12.32 0.99
C ALA A 45 -6.71 -12.27 2.25
N VAL A 46 -7.68 -11.36 2.27
CA VAL A 46 -8.70 -11.25 3.32
C VAL A 46 -9.53 -12.52 3.42
N ASN A 47 -10.08 -13.00 2.30
CA ASN A 47 -10.89 -14.21 2.30
C ASN A 47 -10.07 -15.45 2.72
N THR A 48 -8.85 -15.58 2.20
CA THR A 48 -7.95 -16.68 2.56
C THR A 48 -7.66 -16.69 4.05
N THR A 49 -7.37 -15.52 4.64
CA THR A 49 -7.14 -15.41 6.09
C THR A 49 -8.42 -15.68 6.88
N PHE A 50 -9.57 -15.17 6.43
CA PHE A 50 -10.83 -15.37 7.12
C PHE A 50 -11.23 -16.85 7.16
N GLU A 51 -10.96 -17.60 6.09
CA GLU A 51 -11.34 -19.01 5.97
C GLU A 51 -10.31 -19.96 6.58
N LYS A 52 -9.02 -19.64 6.50
CA LYS A 52 -7.92 -20.56 6.83
C LYS A 52 -6.98 -20.07 7.93
N GLY A 53 -7.18 -18.84 8.40
CA GLY A 53 -6.40 -18.26 9.49
C GLY A 53 -6.66 -18.97 10.81
N ILE A 54 -5.79 -18.72 11.79
CA ILE A 54 -6.00 -19.20 13.15
C ILE A 54 -6.89 -18.23 13.93
N HIS A 55 -7.70 -18.75 14.84
CA HIS A 55 -8.46 -17.90 15.77
C HIS A 55 -7.51 -17.21 16.75
N ALA A 56 -7.61 -15.88 16.84
CA ALA A 56 -6.86 -15.07 17.77
C ALA A 56 -7.72 -13.91 18.30
N HIS A 57 -7.18 -13.16 19.25
CA HIS A 57 -7.83 -12.00 19.85
C HIS A 57 -6.87 -10.82 19.86
N LEU A 58 -7.33 -9.66 19.37
CA LEU A 58 -6.65 -8.41 19.64
C LEU A 58 -6.97 -7.97 21.08
N PRO A 59 -5.96 -7.63 21.90
CA PRO A 59 -6.18 -7.19 23.27
C PRO A 59 -7.12 -5.96 23.35
N PRO A 60 -7.82 -5.76 24.48
CA PRO A 60 -8.81 -4.68 24.63
C PRO A 60 -8.26 -3.29 24.30
N HIS A 61 -7.08 -2.98 24.84
CA HIS A 61 -6.44 -1.68 24.64
C HIS A 61 -6.04 -1.46 23.16
N THR A 62 -5.46 -2.47 22.52
CA THR A 62 -5.08 -2.41 21.10
C THR A 62 -6.30 -2.25 20.20
N SER A 63 -7.37 -2.98 20.48
CA SER A 63 -8.63 -2.89 19.73
C SER A 63 -9.27 -1.50 19.85
N THR A 64 -9.19 -0.89 21.04
CA THR A 64 -9.65 0.49 21.29
C THR A 64 -8.81 1.51 20.53
N LEU A 65 -7.48 1.40 20.57
CA LEU A 65 -6.59 2.28 19.81
C LEU A 65 -6.83 2.18 18.30
N LEU A 66 -7.10 0.98 17.79
CA LEU A 66 -7.44 0.76 16.39
C LEU A 66 -8.86 1.26 16.04
N GLY A 67 -9.74 1.46 17.03
CA GLY A 67 -11.13 1.86 16.84
C GLY A 67 -12.03 0.71 16.37
N LEU A 68 -11.70 -0.52 16.76
CA LEU A 68 -12.45 -1.74 16.42
C LEU A 68 -13.51 -2.09 17.46
N SER A 69 -13.22 -1.83 18.74
CA SER A 69 -14.10 -2.07 19.88
C SER A 69 -13.82 -1.05 20.98
N MET A 70 -14.69 -0.99 22.00
CA MET A 70 -14.47 -0.17 23.19
C MET A 70 -14.11 -1.06 24.38
N GLU A 71 -12.83 -1.08 24.75
CA GLU A 71 -12.27 -1.81 25.90
C GLU A 71 -12.69 -3.28 25.97
N GLN A 72 -12.79 -3.92 24.81
CA GLN A 72 -13.12 -5.34 24.66
C GLN A 72 -12.15 -6.00 23.70
N GLU A 73 -11.86 -7.28 23.94
CA GLU A 73 -11.14 -8.08 22.97
C GLU A 73 -11.87 -8.07 21.62
N CYS A 74 -11.11 -8.00 20.53
CA CYS A 74 -11.66 -8.12 19.19
C CYS A 74 -11.20 -9.46 18.60
N PRO A 75 -12.12 -10.44 18.43
CA PRO A 75 -11.77 -11.70 17.79
C PRO A 75 -11.39 -11.48 16.33
N VAL A 76 -10.31 -12.14 15.91
CA VAL A 76 -9.77 -12.05 14.56
C VAL A 76 -9.40 -13.43 14.01
N MET A 77 -9.41 -13.55 12.69
CA MET A 77 -8.71 -14.62 11.98
C MET A 77 -7.33 -14.10 11.61
N GLN A 78 -6.28 -14.83 11.98
CA GLN A 78 -4.91 -14.37 11.90
C GLN A 78 -4.05 -15.25 10.99
N SER A 79 -3.20 -14.60 10.20
CA SER A 79 -2.03 -15.19 9.56
C SER A 79 -0.77 -14.54 10.12
N ILE A 80 0.24 -15.33 10.48
CA ILE A 80 1.48 -14.83 11.09
C ILE A 80 2.71 -15.39 10.38
N VAL A 81 3.76 -14.58 10.26
CA VAL A 81 5.09 -15.00 9.81
C VAL A 81 6.12 -14.44 10.78
N ARG A 82 6.98 -15.31 11.32
CA ARG A 82 8.15 -14.93 12.10
C ARG A 82 9.40 -15.17 11.25
N THR A 83 10.29 -14.17 11.18
CA THR A 83 11.58 -14.25 10.48
C THR A 83 12.64 -13.60 11.36
N GLY A 84 13.50 -14.43 11.96
CA GLY A 84 14.41 -13.95 13.01
C GLY A 84 13.62 -13.31 14.16
N GLN A 85 14.02 -12.10 14.54
CA GLN A 85 13.38 -11.27 15.59
C GLN A 85 12.23 -10.39 15.06
N ARG A 86 11.79 -10.60 13.82
CA ARG A 86 10.67 -9.84 13.24
C ARG A 86 9.44 -10.74 13.15
N VAL A 87 8.32 -10.26 13.68
CA VAL A 87 7.01 -10.90 13.51
C VAL A 87 6.14 -9.99 12.68
N GLN A 88 5.52 -10.54 11.64
CA GLN A 88 4.52 -9.85 10.83
C GLN A 88 3.22 -10.60 10.97
N GLY A 89 2.12 -9.87 11.12
CA GLY A 89 0.77 -10.43 11.15
C GLY A 89 -0.19 -9.75 10.17
N PHE A 90 -1.20 -10.52 9.80
CA PHE A 90 -2.35 -10.10 9.00
C PHE A 90 -3.60 -10.65 9.66
N ASP A 91 -4.35 -9.76 10.30
CA ASP A 91 -5.56 -10.09 11.03
C ASP A 91 -6.78 -9.57 10.29
N VAL A 92 -7.84 -10.37 10.25
CA VAL A 92 -9.15 -9.98 9.72
C VAL A 92 -10.16 -10.10 10.85
N SER A 93 -10.85 -9.01 11.17
CA SER A 93 -11.90 -9.01 12.19
C SER A 93 -13.02 -10.00 11.83
N THR A 94 -13.45 -10.79 12.81
CA THR A 94 -14.59 -11.71 12.65
C THR A 94 -15.92 -10.96 12.63
N ALA A 95 -16.00 -9.81 13.32
CA ALA A 95 -17.19 -8.97 13.38
C ALA A 95 -17.38 -8.16 12.08
N ASN A 96 -16.28 -7.76 11.42
CA ASN A 96 -16.32 -6.98 10.20
C ASN A 96 -15.12 -7.28 9.30
N LYS A 97 -15.33 -8.03 8.21
CA LYS A 97 -14.27 -8.39 7.25
C LYS A 97 -13.59 -7.20 6.58
N ASN A 98 -14.21 -6.01 6.63
CA ASN A 98 -13.58 -4.80 6.13
C ASN A 98 -12.52 -4.25 7.09
N ASP A 99 -12.43 -4.76 8.32
CA ASP A 99 -11.41 -4.41 9.29
C ASP A 99 -10.25 -5.39 9.24
N VAL A 100 -9.16 -4.92 8.62
CA VAL A 100 -7.93 -5.68 8.43
C VAL A 100 -6.79 -4.99 9.16
N VAL A 101 -6.11 -5.70 10.04
CA VAL A 101 -4.95 -5.20 10.78
C VAL A 101 -3.70 -5.87 10.24
N ILE A 102 -2.78 -5.07 9.73
CA ILE A 102 -1.43 -5.54 9.40
C ILE A 102 -0.51 -5.05 10.50
N PHE A 103 0.22 -5.94 11.15
CA PHE A 103 1.15 -5.53 12.21
C PHE A 103 2.56 -6.06 11.98
N VAL A 104 3.52 -5.33 12.55
CA VAL A 104 4.93 -5.70 12.60
C VAL A 104 5.39 -5.52 14.04
N VAL A 105 6.05 -6.54 14.59
CA VAL A 105 6.75 -6.51 15.87
C VAL A 105 8.24 -6.68 15.60
N ASP A 106 9.05 -5.80 16.17
CA ASP A 106 10.48 -6.00 16.36
C ASP A 106 10.68 -6.56 17.77
N GLU A 107 11.00 -7.85 17.87
CA GLU A 107 11.21 -8.53 19.16
C GLU A 107 12.52 -8.09 19.85
N THR A 108 13.40 -7.36 19.16
CA THR A 108 14.64 -6.80 19.74
C THR A 108 14.34 -5.60 20.62
N SER A 109 13.56 -4.65 20.10
CA SER A 109 13.15 -3.45 20.84
C SER A 109 11.81 -3.62 21.55
N ASN A 110 11.08 -4.69 21.23
CA ASN A 110 9.69 -4.92 21.59
C ASN A 110 8.75 -3.79 21.14
N ASP A 111 9.12 -3.11 20.05
CA ASP A 111 8.26 -2.12 19.42
C ASP A 111 7.35 -2.79 18.40
N GLN A 112 6.13 -2.28 18.30
CA GLN A 112 5.13 -2.78 17.38
C GLN A 112 4.48 -1.63 16.63
N THR A 113 4.25 -1.81 15.34
CA THR A 113 3.40 -0.94 14.54
C THR A 113 2.22 -1.73 13.99
N LEU A 114 1.02 -1.20 14.13
CA LEU A 114 -0.21 -1.76 13.60
C LEU A 114 -0.85 -0.78 12.63
N TYR A 115 -1.27 -1.31 11.48
CA TYR A 115 -1.92 -0.58 10.40
C TYR A 115 -3.34 -1.13 10.24
N LEU A 116 -4.35 -0.30 10.54
CA LEU A 116 -5.73 -0.63 10.20
C LEU A 116 -5.99 -0.23 8.75
N SER A 117 -6.44 -1.18 7.95
CA SER A 117 -6.81 -1.00 6.54
C SER A 117 -8.24 -1.48 6.28
N SER A 118 -8.85 -1.01 5.19
CA SER A 118 -10.02 -1.66 4.60
C SER A 118 -9.67 -3.00 3.94
N ALA A 119 -10.66 -3.82 3.64
CA ALA A 119 -10.51 -5.02 2.80
C ALA A 119 -10.10 -4.72 1.34
N SER A 120 -10.23 -3.46 0.91
CA SER A 120 -9.71 -2.97 -0.37
C SER A 120 -8.26 -2.46 -0.30
N GLY A 121 -7.64 -2.46 0.89
CA GLY A 121 -6.23 -2.10 1.06
C GLY A 121 -5.98 -0.60 1.27
N ARG A 122 -6.99 0.16 1.68
CA ARG A 122 -6.88 1.59 2.05
C ARG A 122 -6.51 1.73 3.53
N LEU A 123 -5.35 2.32 3.80
CA LEU A 123 -4.91 2.65 5.16
C LEU A 123 -5.88 3.66 5.82
N ARG A 124 -6.33 3.33 7.04
CA ARG A 124 -7.27 4.13 7.84
C ARG A 124 -6.65 4.67 9.11
N ARG A 125 -5.78 3.90 9.77
CA ARG A 125 -5.18 4.27 11.05
C ARG A 125 -3.83 3.59 11.25
N VAL A 126 -2.95 4.26 12.00
CA VAL A 126 -1.67 3.72 12.46
C VAL A 126 -1.62 3.80 13.99
N VAL A 127 -1.23 2.70 14.62
CA VAL A 127 -0.95 2.61 16.05
C VAL A 127 0.50 2.19 16.20
N ALA A 128 1.26 2.94 16.99
CA ALA A 128 2.60 2.57 17.41
C ALA A 128 2.56 2.18 18.89
N ILE A 129 3.15 1.04 19.22
CA ILE A 129 3.35 0.59 20.59
C ILE A 129 4.86 0.57 20.81
N GLU A 130 5.33 1.51 21.62
CA GLU A 130 6.75 1.68 21.91
C GLU A 130 6.93 1.49 23.40
N LYS A 131 7.84 0.58 23.79
CA LYS A 131 8.06 0.22 25.21
C LYS A 131 6.77 -0.13 25.96
N GLY A 132 5.85 -0.83 25.30
CA GLY A 132 4.56 -1.23 25.85
C GLY A 132 3.47 -0.14 25.91
N VAL A 133 3.76 1.09 25.44
CA VAL A 133 2.77 2.19 25.43
C VAL A 133 2.24 2.40 24.02
N GLY A 134 0.96 2.08 23.81
CA GLY A 134 0.27 2.27 22.54
C GLY A 134 -0.23 3.69 22.34
N ARG A 135 0.00 4.24 21.14
CA ARG A 135 -0.50 5.56 20.73
C ARG A 135 -1.00 5.52 19.29
N VAL A 136 -2.14 6.17 19.06
CA VAL A 136 -2.57 6.51 17.70
C VAL A 136 -1.70 7.67 17.21
N ARG A 137 -1.14 7.55 16.01
CA ARG A 137 -0.37 8.65 15.39
C ARG A 137 -0.99 9.10 14.07
N PRO A 138 -0.83 10.38 13.69
CA PRO A 138 -1.16 10.83 12.35
C PRO A 138 -0.43 9.99 11.30
N VAL A 139 -1.10 9.66 10.20
CA VAL A 139 -0.52 8.87 9.12
C VAL A 139 0.52 9.70 8.39
N SER A 140 1.79 9.34 8.53
CA SER A 140 2.90 9.96 7.80
C SER A 140 3.15 9.31 6.44
N GLU A 141 3.92 9.95 5.56
CA GLU A 141 4.36 9.32 4.30
C GLU A 141 5.24 8.09 4.52
N GLN A 142 6.05 8.09 5.60
CA GLN A 142 6.82 6.90 5.99
C GLN A 142 5.88 5.74 6.38
N ASP A 143 4.78 6.02 7.07
CA ASP A 143 3.78 5.01 7.40
C ASP A 143 3.09 4.46 6.16
N ARG A 144 2.78 5.30 5.17
CA ARG A 144 2.19 4.84 3.91
C ARG A 144 3.14 3.92 3.15
N LYS A 145 4.41 4.27 3.09
CA LYS A 145 5.44 3.45 2.45
C LYS A 145 5.62 2.11 3.18
N ALA A 146 5.79 2.14 4.50
CA ALA A 146 5.91 0.93 5.30
C ALA A 146 4.67 0.04 5.18
N PHE A 147 3.47 0.63 5.23
CA PHE A 147 2.22 -0.09 5.01
C PHE A 147 2.16 -0.71 3.61
N ALA A 148 2.58 0.00 2.57
CA ALA A 148 2.61 -0.54 1.20
C ALA A 148 3.54 -1.76 1.08
N GLU A 149 4.72 -1.70 1.71
CA GLU A 149 5.66 -2.83 1.79
C GLU A 149 5.04 -4.03 2.52
N GLN A 150 4.44 -3.80 3.69
CA GLN A 150 3.80 -4.87 4.46
C GLN A 150 2.58 -5.46 3.74
N LYS A 151 1.78 -4.60 3.10
CA LYS A 151 0.66 -5.04 2.26
C LYS A 151 1.16 -5.94 1.14
N GLN A 152 2.18 -5.50 0.39
CA GLN A 152 2.72 -6.28 -0.73
C GLN A 152 3.23 -7.65 -0.28
N PHE A 153 3.99 -7.70 0.81
CA PHE A 153 4.44 -8.95 1.44
C PHE A 153 3.29 -9.94 1.67
N TRP A 154 2.19 -9.47 2.24
CA TRP A 154 1.02 -10.32 2.50
C TRP A 154 0.25 -10.69 1.23
N LEU A 155 0.14 -9.79 0.26
CA LEU A 155 -0.50 -10.10 -1.03
C LEU A 155 0.25 -11.17 -1.80
N ASP A 156 1.58 -11.17 -1.75
CA ASP A 156 2.40 -12.20 -2.41
C ASP A 156 2.22 -13.57 -1.77
N ARG A 157 2.00 -13.62 -0.45
CA ARG A 157 1.83 -14.87 0.29
C ARG A 157 0.40 -15.42 0.28
N LEU A 158 -0.60 -14.56 0.45
CA LEU A 158 -1.98 -14.96 0.69
C LEU A 158 -2.85 -14.90 -0.57
N ALA A 159 -2.55 -14.02 -1.53
CA ALA A 159 -3.31 -13.96 -2.78
C ALA A 159 -2.81 -14.98 -3.83
N ALA A 160 -1.59 -15.49 -3.70
CA ALA A 160 -1.01 -16.50 -4.59
C ALA A 160 -1.53 -17.93 -4.34
N ALA A 161 -2.14 -18.20 -3.18
CA ALA A 161 -2.64 -19.52 -2.80
C ALA A 161 -3.83 -20.05 -3.64
N GLY A 162 -4.22 -19.34 -4.71
CA GLY A 162 -5.22 -19.76 -5.69
C GLY A 162 -4.63 -20.32 -7.00
N THR A 163 -3.31 -20.44 -7.11
CA THR A 163 -2.63 -21.08 -8.26
C THR A 163 -1.74 -22.22 -7.79
N SER A 164 -2.32 -23.20 -7.11
CA SER A 164 -1.79 -24.57 -7.14
C SER A 164 -2.74 -25.36 -8.04
N LYS A 165 -2.17 -25.87 -9.13
CA LYS A 165 -2.78 -26.82 -10.07
C LYS A 165 -3.36 -28.04 -9.35
#